data_AF-A0A9P7H3U8-F1
#
_entry.id   AF-A0A9P7H3U8-F1
#
_cell.length_a   1.000
_cell.length_b   1.000
_cell.length_c   1.000
_cell.angle_alpha   90.00
_cell.angle_beta   90.00
_cell.angle_gamma   90.00
#
_symmetry.space_group_name_H-M   'P 1'
#
loop_
_entity.id
_entity.type
_entity.pdbx_description
1 polymer ?
#
loop_
_entity_poly.entity_id
_entity_poly.type
_entity_poly.pdbx_seq_one_letter_code
_entity_poly.pdbx_strand_id
1 'polypeptide(L)'
;MQYVASPGVPMSEDCLSLNIVRPTNINQRKRLPVAVWIHGYLTEVPITVFAINAWLYIGFFGGDPRKVTLFGQSAGVLSTGKQLIAYGGQDDGLFRAAIMQSGGMAEKWPYNIQDPYIYTETLYQNLTTSTGCADKFSPFECLRSLPVERLSKALNISNTAVFSGTGLGPFNPVPIMYTTATDEATVFMYGGKIDTDEDFRQFVALGGPDRQTVSTIEMLYPNINSVGLPAGYEPSEGDDL
;
A
#
# COMPACT_ATOMS: atom_id res chain seq x y z
N MET A 1 -1.09 -2.17 16.88
CA MET A 1 0.37 -2.33 16.71
C MET A 1 1.03 -0.99 16.89
N GLN A 2 1.99 -0.90 17.80
CA GLN A 2 2.77 0.31 18.03
C GLN A 2 3.87 0.36 16.95
N TYR A 3 4.06 1.52 16.32
CA TYR A 3 5.19 1.76 15.43
C TYR A 3 6.48 1.55 16.24
N VAL A 4 7.14 0.40 16.06
CA VAL A 4 8.51 0.24 16.51
C VAL A 4 9.36 0.43 15.28
N ALA A 5 9.84 1.66 15.08
CA ALA A 5 10.97 1.91 14.18
C ALA A 5 12.04 0.86 14.48
N SER A 6 12.75 0.37 13.46
CA SER A 6 13.94 -0.46 13.70
C SER A 6 14.79 0.24 14.77
N PRO A 7 15.11 -0.43 15.90
CA PRO A 7 15.77 0.24 17.02
C PRO A 7 17.01 1.00 16.54
N GLY A 8 16.98 2.33 16.66
CA GLY A 8 18.11 3.19 16.29
C GLY A 8 18.01 3.96 14.96
N VAL A 9 16.92 3.86 14.19
CA VAL A 9 16.70 4.76 13.03
C VAL A 9 15.88 5.98 13.46
N PRO A 10 16.43 7.21 13.37
CA PRO A 10 15.66 8.42 13.69
C PRO A 10 14.55 8.64 12.65
N MET A 11 13.32 8.88 13.12
CA MET A 11 12.21 9.32 12.27
C MET A 11 12.22 10.85 12.15
N SER A 12 11.94 11.35 10.95
CA SER A 12 11.87 12.78 10.66
C SER A 12 10.87 13.04 9.54
N GLU A 13 10.28 14.24 9.49
CA GLU A 13 9.55 14.71 8.29
C GLU A 13 10.49 14.96 7.11
N ASP A 14 11.78 15.21 7.38
CA ASP A 14 12.84 15.22 6.37
C ASP A 14 13.22 13.78 5.99
N CYS A 15 12.33 13.12 5.25
CA CYS A 15 12.42 11.71 4.89
C CYS A 15 12.47 11.45 3.38
N LEU A 16 12.38 12.49 2.55
CA LEU A 16 12.38 12.38 1.08
C LEU A 16 13.78 12.15 0.52
N SER A 17 14.33 10.99 0.84
CA SER A 17 15.64 10.52 0.36
C SER A 17 15.48 9.20 -0.40
N LEU A 18 16.48 8.87 -1.20
CA LEU A 18 16.55 7.60 -1.92
C LEU A 18 17.96 7.03 -1.82
N ASN A 19 18.05 5.70 -1.93
CA ASN A 19 19.30 4.97 -1.96
C ASN A 19 19.63 4.56 -3.39
N ILE A 20 20.88 4.77 -3.80
CA ILE A 20 21.40 4.29 -5.09
C ILE A 20 22.46 3.24 -4.81
N VAL A 21 22.16 2.00 -5.17
CA VAL A 21 23.10 0.88 -5.07
C VAL A 21 23.53 0.48 -6.48
N ARG A 22 24.84 0.38 -6.70
CA ARG A 22 25.42 -0.02 -7.98
C ARG A 22 26.64 -0.91 -7.79
N PRO A 23 26.97 -1.80 -8.73
CA PRO A 23 28.20 -2.56 -8.69
C PRO A 23 29.44 -1.64 -8.74
N THR A 24 30.48 -2.03 -8.01
CA THR A 24 31.80 -1.42 -8.12
C THR A 24 32.47 -1.81 -9.43
N ASN A 25 33.43 -1.01 -9.90
CA ASN A 25 34.27 -1.29 -11.08
C ASN A 25 33.53 -1.39 -12.43
N ILE A 26 32.29 -0.91 -12.53
CA ILE A 26 31.60 -0.73 -13.82
C ILE A 26 31.70 0.72 -14.27
N ASN A 27 32.20 0.91 -15.50
CA ASN A 27 32.24 2.20 -16.17
C ASN A 27 30.82 2.79 -16.33
N GLN A 28 30.63 4.06 -15.95
CA GLN A 28 29.36 4.78 -16.07
C GLN A 28 28.82 4.83 -17.52
N ARG A 29 29.68 4.73 -18.53
CA ARG A 29 29.28 4.68 -19.95
C ARG A 29 28.57 3.37 -20.34
N LYS A 30 28.62 2.33 -19.50
CA LYS A 30 27.97 1.03 -19.79
C LYS A 30 26.44 1.13 -19.80
N ARG A 31 25.85 2.16 -19.15
CA ARG A 31 24.40 2.44 -19.12
C ARG A 31 23.59 1.20 -18.71
N LEU A 32 23.63 0.89 -17.41
CA LEU A 32 23.03 -0.30 -16.82
C LEU A 32 21.49 -0.22 -16.78
N PRO A 33 20.77 -1.35 -16.86
CA PRO A 33 19.36 -1.38 -16.51
C PRO A 33 19.15 -0.93 -15.06
N VAL A 34 18.03 -0.27 -14.80
CA VAL A 34 17.71 0.34 -13.51
C VAL A 34 16.49 -0.34 -12.94
N ALA A 35 16.61 -0.92 -11.75
CA ALA A 35 15.48 -1.38 -10.98
C ALA A 35 15.13 -0.31 -9.94
N VAL A 36 13.85 0.04 -9.89
CA VAL A 36 13.31 1.00 -8.94
C VAL A 36 12.42 0.26 -7.97
N TRP A 37 12.73 0.32 -6.69
CA TRP A 37 11.96 -0.34 -5.65
C TRP A 37 11.05 0.64 -4.90
N ILE A 38 9.77 0.30 -4.79
CA ILE A 38 8.80 0.94 -3.91
C ILE A 38 8.42 -0.06 -2.81
N HIS A 39 8.79 0.24 -1.57
CA HIS A 39 8.50 -0.63 -0.44
C HIS A 39 7.00 -0.66 -0.09
N GLY A 40 6.54 -1.75 0.53
CA GLY A 40 5.22 -1.87 1.12
C GLY A 40 5.25 -1.72 2.64
N TYR A 41 4.28 -1.00 3.21
CA TYR A 41 3.92 -1.03 4.64
C TYR A 41 2.42 -0.78 4.81
N LEU A 42 1.82 -1.34 5.86
CA LEU A 42 0.37 -1.42 6.04
C LEU A 42 -0.33 -0.17 6.58
N THR A 43 0.39 0.90 6.90
CA THR A 43 -0.24 2.13 7.38
C THR A 43 0.62 3.32 7.00
N GLU A 44 -0.06 4.29 6.39
CA GLU A 44 0.39 5.65 6.12
C GLU A 44 1.29 5.89 4.91
N VAL A 45 0.75 6.78 4.06
CA VAL A 45 1.35 7.48 2.92
C VAL A 45 2.02 6.56 1.91
N PRO A 46 1.35 6.27 0.78
CA PRO A 46 2.05 5.63 -0.30
C PRO A 46 3.10 6.67 -0.76
N ILE A 47 4.38 6.33 -0.64
CA ILE A 47 5.54 7.16 -1.07
C ILE A 47 5.54 7.40 -2.60
N THR A 48 4.42 7.08 -3.24
CA THR A 48 4.20 6.94 -4.68
C THR A 48 4.48 8.18 -5.49
N VAL A 49 4.49 9.39 -4.93
CA VAL A 49 4.40 10.61 -5.77
C VAL A 49 5.72 11.35 -5.96
N PHE A 50 6.74 11.16 -5.12
CA PHE A 50 7.82 12.17 -5.07
C PHE A 50 9.10 11.88 -5.87
N ALA A 51 9.31 10.68 -6.41
CA ALA A 51 10.61 10.33 -7.01
C ALA A 51 10.60 10.02 -8.52
N ILE A 52 9.52 10.31 -9.26
CA ILE A 52 9.47 10.03 -10.71
C ILE A 52 10.57 10.78 -11.49
N ASN A 53 10.99 11.95 -11.02
CA ASN A 53 12.05 12.70 -11.71
C ASN A 53 13.47 12.26 -11.30
N ALA A 54 13.62 11.44 -10.26
CA ALA A 54 14.94 11.04 -9.77
C ALA A 54 15.69 10.15 -10.77
N TRP A 55 14.98 9.28 -11.50
CA TRP A 55 15.62 8.44 -12.52
C TRP A 55 16.11 9.21 -13.74
N LEU A 56 15.66 10.46 -13.96
CA LEU A 56 16.26 11.33 -14.99
C LEU A 56 17.76 11.56 -14.70
N TYR A 57 18.15 11.53 -13.43
CA TYR A 57 19.54 11.70 -12.98
C TYR A 57 20.31 10.38 -12.86
N ILE A 58 19.68 9.22 -13.08
CA ILE A 58 20.35 7.91 -12.91
C ILE A 58 21.52 7.72 -13.87
N GLY A 59 21.55 8.50 -14.96
CA GLY A 59 22.68 8.54 -15.89
C GLY A 59 24.01 8.92 -15.24
N PHE A 60 24.01 9.83 -14.25
CA PHE A 60 25.22 10.19 -13.50
C PHE A 60 25.74 9.02 -12.65
N PHE A 61 24.85 8.12 -12.27
CA PHE A 61 25.17 6.90 -11.53
C PHE A 61 25.45 5.71 -12.46
N GLY A 62 25.43 5.90 -13.77
CA GLY A 62 25.73 4.87 -14.78
C GLY A 62 24.52 4.04 -15.23
N GLY A 63 23.31 4.43 -14.86
CA GLY A 63 22.08 3.83 -15.36
C GLY A 63 21.67 4.32 -16.77
N ASP A 64 20.88 3.51 -17.46
CA ASP A 64 20.15 3.90 -18.68
C ASP A 64 18.74 4.33 -18.30
N PRO A 65 18.38 5.63 -18.41
CA PRO A 65 17.03 6.09 -18.09
C PRO A 65 15.95 5.46 -18.99
N ARG A 66 16.32 4.86 -20.13
CA ARG A 66 15.39 4.15 -21.02
C ARG A 66 15.15 2.70 -20.62
N LYS A 67 15.86 2.20 -19.60
CA LYS A 67 15.79 0.80 -19.13
C LYS A 67 15.39 0.72 -17.67
N VAL A 68 14.48 1.59 -17.26
CA VAL A 68 13.92 1.62 -15.90
C VAL A 68 12.79 0.60 -15.78
N THR A 69 12.85 -0.25 -14.77
CA THR A 69 11.79 -1.19 -14.38
C THR A 69 11.30 -0.80 -13.00
N LEU A 70 10.01 -0.50 -12.89
CA LEU A 70 9.37 -0.21 -11.61
C LEU A 70 9.03 -1.52 -10.89
N PHE A 71 9.21 -1.57 -9.58
CA PHE A 71 8.97 -2.77 -8.80
C PHE A 71 8.47 -2.40 -7.42
N GLY A 72 7.37 -3.02 -6.97
CA GLY A 72 6.90 -2.85 -5.60
C GLY A 72 6.24 -4.11 -5.05
N GLN A 73 6.16 -4.18 -3.71
CA GLN A 73 5.51 -5.25 -2.96
C GLN A 73 4.44 -4.71 -2.01
N SER A 74 3.34 -5.44 -1.82
CA SER A 74 2.22 -5.05 -0.95
C SER A 74 1.71 -3.63 -1.27
N ALA A 75 1.71 -2.69 -0.32
CA ALA A 75 1.34 -1.28 -0.59
C ALA A 75 2.24 -0.60 -1.65
N GLY A 76 3.46 -1.10 -1.88
CA GLY A 76 4.33 -0.70 -2.98
C GLY A 76 3.79 -1.12 -4.36
N VAL A 77 2.97 -2.18 -4.42
CA VAL A 77 2.21 -2.53 -5.63
C VAL A 77 1.11 -1.53 -5.90
N LEU A 78 0.37 -1.07 -4.89
CA LEU A 78 -0.63 0.00 -5.09
C LEU A 78 0.02 1.24 -5.70
N SER A 79 1.24 1.55 -5.26
CA SER A 79 2.03 2.63 -5.80
C SER A 79 2.44 2.39 -7.26
N THR A 80 2.96 1.20 -7.56
CA THR A 80 3.33 0.77 -8.91
C THR A 80 2.12 0.78 -9.86
N GLY A 81 0.98 0.27 -9.41
CA GLY A 81 -0.29 0.30 -10.13
C GLY A 81 -0.78 1.72 -10.39
N LYS A 82 -0.70 2.61 -9.40
CA LYS A 82 -1.03 4.04 -9.59
C LYS A 82 -0.13 4.72 -10.62
N GLN A 83 1.15 4.36 -10.70
CA GLN A 83 2.04 4.86 -11.76
C GLN A 83 1.62 4.35 -13.13
N LEU A 84 1.17 3.09 -13.24
CA LEU A 84 0.67 2.52 -14.49
C LEU A 84 -0.61 3.23 -14.96
N ILE A 85 -1.51 3.65 -14.07
CA ILE A 85 -2.78 4.32 -14.45
C ILE A 85 -2.72 5.85 -14.36
N ALA A 86 -1.57 6.42 -13.99
CA ALA A 86 -1.41 7.85 -13.82
C ALA A 86 -1.77 8.59 -15.12
N TYR A 87 -2.48 9.72 -14.98
CA TYR A 87 -2.90 10.55 -16.12
C TYR A 87 -3.63 9.78 -17.22
N GLY A 88 -4.41 8.75 -16.84
CA GLY A 88 -5.13 7.90 -17.80
C GLY A 88 -4.21 6.93 -18.54
N GLY A 89 -3.14 6.48 -17.90
CA GLY A 89 -2.21 5.52 -18.47
C GLY A 89 -1.25 6.11 -19.51
N GLN A 90 -1.00 7.42 -19.45
CA GLN A 90 -0.08 8.08 -20.36
C GLN A 90 1.34 7.50 -20.18
N ASP A 91 1.99 7.16 -21.31
CA ASP A 91 3.38 6.73 -21.31
C ASP A 91 4.32 7.91 -21.59
N ASP A 92 4.86 8.48 -20.52
CA ASP A 92 5.88 9.54 -20.58
C ASP A 92 7.31 8.98 -20.76
N GLY A 93 7.46 7.67 -20.98
CA GLY A 93 8.76 7.01 -21.15
C GLY A 93 9.59 6.93 -19.87
N LEU A 94 8.94 7.05 -18.71
CA LEU A 94 9.58 7.08 -17.38
C LEU A 94 10.08 5.70 -16.91
N PHE A 95 9.36 4.66 -17.31
CA PHE A 95 9.72 3.26 -17.07
C PHE A 95 9.23 2.43 -18.25
N ARG A 96 9.89 1.30 -18.50
CA ARG A 96 9.60 0.42 -19.64
C ARG A 96 9.00 -0.93 -19.24
N ALA A 97 8.86 -1.18 -17.94
CA ALA A 97 8.34 -2.43 -17.39
C ALA A 97 7.95 -2.22 -15.92
N ALA A 98 7.05 -3.05 -15.42
CA ALA A 98 6.66 -3.09 -14.02
C ALA A 98 6.69 -4.52 -13.45
N ILE A 99 7.02 -4.65 -12.16
CA ILE A 99 6.90 -5.88 -11.39
C ILE A 99 6.00 -5.59 -10.19
N MET A 100 5.00 -6.44 -10.00
CA MET A 100 3.96 -6.30 -8.98
C MET A 100 3.95 -7.55 -8.10
N GLN A 101 4.33 -7.41 -6.84
CA GLN A 101 4.39 -8.50 -5.85
C GLN A 101 3.31 -8.34 -4.77
N SER A 102 2.31 -9.23 -4.75
CA SER A 102 1.39 -9.33 -3.62
C SER A 102 0.49 -8.09 -3.46
N GLY A 103 -0.24 -7.69 -4.50
CA GLY A 103 -1.22 -6.60 -4.47
C GLY A 103 -1.79 -6.27 -5.85
N GLY A 104 -2.92 -5.58 -5.90
CA GLY A 104 -3.65 -5.26 -7.13
C GLY A 104 -3.31 -3.91 -7.77
N MET A 105 -3.77 -3.73 -9.02
CA MET A 105 -3.73 -2.43 -9.70
C MET A 105 -4.80 -1.50 -9.09
N ALA A 106 -4.35 -0.52 -8.31
CA ALA A 106 -5.17 0.57 -7.76
C ALA A 106 -6.43 0.11 -7.01
N GLU A 107 -6.20 -0.67 -5.94
CA GLU A 107 -7.24 -1.06 -5.00
C GLU A 107 -7.86 0.17 -4.30
N LYS A 108 -9.20 0.18 -4.26
CA LYS A 108 -9.96 1.10 -3.40
C LYS A 108 -9.85 0.61 -1.96
N TRP A 109 -9.42 1.45 -1.04
CA TRP A 109 -9.41 1.09 0.38
C TRP A 109 -9.76 2.30 1.25
N PRO A 110 -10.63 2.16 2.27
CA PRO A 110 -11.38 0.95 2.61
C PRO A 110 -12.49 0.66 1.58
N TYR A 111 -12.74 -0.62 1.32
CA TYR A 111 -13.70 -1.08 0.31
C TYR A 111 -15.16 -0.73 0.67
N ASN A 112 -15.49 -0.72 1.96
CA ASN A 112 -16.83 -0.44 2.51
C ASN A 112 -17.23 1.04 2.54
N ILE A 113 -16.34 1.95 2.11
CA ILE A 113 -16.65 3.38 2.06
C ILE A 113 -17.50 3.68 0.82
N GLN A 114 -18.77 4.00 1.04
CA GLN A 114 -19.69 4.39 -0.04
C GLN A 114 -19.29 5.73 -0.67
N ASP A 115 -19.00 6.73 0.17
CA ASP A 115 -18.58 8.06 -0.24
C ASP A 115 -17.18 8.39 0.31
N PRO A 116 -16.12 8.28 -0.52
CA PRO A 116 -14.75 8.63 -0.13
C PRO A 116 -14.57 10.09 0.31
N TYR A 117 -15.39 11.01 -0.21
CA TYR A 117 -15.31 12.43 0.14
C TYR A 117 -15.78 12.63 1.58
N ILE A 118 -16.97 12.14 1.95
CA ILE A 118 -17.51 12.25 3.31
C ILE A 118 -16.56 11.62 4.33
N TYR A 119 -16.01 10.46 3.99
CA TYR A 119 -15.07 9.77 4.87
C TYR A 119 -13.78 10.58 5.09
N THR A 120 -13.18 11.10 4.01
CA THR A 120 -11.96 11.93 4.10
C THR A 120 -12.22 13.24 4.86
N GLU A 121 -13.38 13.86 4.63
CA GLU A 121 -13.80 15.07 5.35
C GLU A 121 -13.93 14.80 6.85
N THR A 122 -14.51 13.65 7.24
CA THR A 122 -14.62 13.26 8.65
C THR A 122 -13.25 13.08 9.30
N LEU A 123 -12.29 12.45 8.60
CA LEU A 123 -10.91 12.33 9.08
C LEU A 123 -10.24 13.70 9.25
N TYR A 124 -10.44 14.60 8.29
CA TYR A 124 -9.90 15.96 8.35
C TYR A 124 -10.48 16.76 9.53
N GLN A 125 -11.79 16.65 9.76
CA GLN A 125 -12.46 17.29 10.90
C GLN A 125 -11.94 16.74 12.23
N ASN A 126 -11.82 15.41 12.37
CA ASN A 126 -11.26 14.80 13.58
C ASN A 126 -9.82 15.24 13.84
N LEU A 127 -8.99 15.33 12.79
CA LEU A 127 -7.62 15.83 12.88
C LEU A 127 -7.58 17.30 13.33
N THR A 128 -8.38 18.16 12.73
CA THR A 128 -8.42 19.59 13.08
C THR A 128 -8.99 19.84 14.47
N THR A 129 -10.00 19.09 14.92
CA THR A 129 -10.53 19.18 16.29
C THR A 129 -9.51 18.70 17.32
N SER A 130 -8.89 17.53 17.11
CA SER A 130 -7.92 16.95 18.06
C SER A 130 -6.64 17.77 18.20
N THR A 131 -6.30 18.56 17.19
CA THR A 131 -5.13 19.46 17.19
C THR A 131 -5.45 20.89 17.62
N GLY A 132 -6.73 21.23 17.83
CA GLY A 132 -7.18 22.60 18.14
C GLY A 132 -7.09 23.57 16.96
N CYS A 133 -7.08 23.04 15.74
CA CYS A 133 -7.04 23.80 14.50
C CYS A 133 -8.42 24.07 13.87
N ALA A 134 -9.49 23.43 14.34
CA ALA A 134 -10.84 23.53 13.75
C ALA A 134 -11.37 24.96 13.68
N ASP A 135 -11.24 25.75 14.74
CA ASP A 135 -11.79 27.12 14.81
C ASP A 135 -10.83 28.20 14.26
N LYS A 136 -9.73 27.80 13.61
CA LYS A 136 -8.78 28.75 13.03
C LYS A 136 -9.31 29.24 11.68
N PHE A 137 -8.95 30.47 11.32
CA PHE A 137 -9.29 31.06 10.02
C PHE A 137 -8.84 30.17 8.83
N SER A 138 -7.68 29.52 8.97
CA SER A 138 -7.24 28.45 8.07
C SER A 138 -6.81 27.25 8.92
N PRO A 139 -7.67 26.22 9.06
CA PRO A 139 -7.32 25.00 9.79
C PRO A 139 -6.10 24.29 9.17
N PHE A 140 -5.95 24.37 7.85
CA PHE A 140 -4.82 23.80 7.13
C PHE A 140 -3.49 24.48 7.44
N GLU A 141 -3.44 25.82 7.44
CA GLU A 141 -2.21 26.54 7.84
C GLU A 141 -1.89 26.33 9.32
N CYS A 142 -2.92 26.20 10.17
CA CYS A 142 -2.72 25.82 11.56
C CYS A 142 -2.01 24.47 11.67
N LEU A 143 -2.47 23.44 10.95
CA LEU A 143 -1.85 22.11 10.95
C LEU A 143 -0.37 22.15 10.54
N ARG A 144 -0.02 22.94 9.51
CA ARG A 144 1.37 23.13 9.05
C ARG A 144 2.29 23.80 10.07
N SER A 145 1.72 24.60 10.97
CA SER A 145 2.48 25.30 12.01
C SER A 145 2.72 24.46 13.27
N LEU A 146 2.09 23.28 13.38
CA LEU A 146 2.23 22.43 14.56
C LEU A 146 3.62 21.76 14.60
N PRO A 147 4.16 21.52 15.80
CA PRO A 147 5.31 20.63 15.96
C PRO A 147 4.99 19.22 15.47
N VAL A 148 5.99 18.57 14.85
CA VAL A 148 5.87 17.21 14.28
C VAL A 148 5.34 16.20 15.29
N GLU A 149 5.73 16.29 16.56
CA GLU A 149 5.30 15.36 17.60
C GLU A 149 3.79 15.47 17.88
N ARG A 150 3.24 16.69 17.81
CA ARG A 150 1.80 16.94 17.99
C ARG A 150 1.01 16.44 16.80
N LEU A 151 1.51 16.67 15.59
CA LEU A 151 0.87 16.22 14.36
C LEU A 151 0.90 14.69 14.23
N SER A 152 2.06 14.05 14.44
CA SER A 152 2.22 12.60 14.38
C SER A 152 1.33 11.88 15.39
N LYS A 153 1.21 12.42 16.62
CA LYS A 153 0.30 11.85 17.63
C LYS A 153 -1.17 11.92 17.21
N ALA A 154 -1.60 13.00 16.54
CA ALA A 154 -2.97 13.17 16.08
C ALA A 154 -3.28 12.28 14.85
N LEU A 155 -2.30 12.10 13.95
CA LEU A 155 -2.41 11.21 12.80
C LEU A 155 -2.51 9.75 13.21
N ASN A 156 -1.73 9.32 14.21
CA ASN A 156 -1.77 7.95 14.73
C ASN A 156 -3.17 7.51 15.22
N ILE A 157 -4.01 8.48 15.61
CA ILE A 157 -5.38 8.24 16.09
C ILE A 157 -6.39 8.21 14.92
N SER A 158 -6.07 8.83 13.78
CA SER A 158 -6.99 9.06 12.64
C SER A 158 -6.74 8.11 11.46
N ASN A 159 -6.02 7.01 11.70
CA ASN A 159 -5.28 6.27 10.68
C ASN A 159 -6.08 5.31 9.80
N THR A 160 -6.77 5.85 8.80
CA THR A 160 -7.07 5.04 7.62
C THR A 160 -6.81 5.84 6.36
N ALA A 161 -5.77 5.45 5.62
CA ALA A 161 -5.50 6.04 4.32
C ALA A 161 -6.63 5.71 3.36
N VAL A 162 -7.21 6.73 2.73
CA VAL A 162 -8.19 6.54 1.66
C VAL A 162 -7.43 6.41 0.35
N PHE A 163 -7.55 5.26 -0.28
CA PHE A 163 -7.07 5.04 -1.63
C PHE A 163 -8.26 5.18 -2.58
N SER A 164 -8.30 6.31 -3.28
CA SER A 164 -9.22 6.51 -4.40
C SER A 164 -8.64 5.89 -5.67
N GLY A 165 -9.52 5.28 -6.46
CA GLY A 165 -9.17 4.58 -7.70
C GLY A 165 -10.09 3.39 -7.91
N THR A 166 -10.53 3.18 -9.15
CA THR A 166 -11.33 2.00 -9.51
C THR A 166 -10.45 0.83 -9.95
N GLY A 167 -9.17 1.07 -10.25
CA GLY A 167 -8.31 0.11 -10.97
C GLY A 167 -8.76 -0.19 -12.40
N LEU A 168 -9.82 0.48 -12.87
CA LEU A 168 -10.45 0.28 -14.16
C LEU A 168 -10.25 1.52 -15.02
N GLY A 169 -9.54 1.35 -16.13
CA GLY A 169 -9.23 2.42 -17.07
C GLY A 169 -8.02 2.08 -17.93
N PRO A 170 -7.65 2.98 -18.85
CA PRO A 170 -6.41 2.83 -19.61
C PRO A 170 -5.21 2.87 -18.66
N PHE A 171 -4.21 2.05 -18.97
CA PHE A 171 -2.94 1.98 -18.25
C PHE A 171 -1.78 2.06 -19.23
N ASN A 172 -0.61 2.49 -18.75
CA ASN A 172 0.63 2.55 -19.51
C ASN A 172 0.99 1.13 -19.99
N PRO A 173 0.99 0.86 -21.31
CA PRO A 173 1.06 -0.50 -21.86
C PRO A 173 2.49 -1.06 -21.91
N VAL A 174 3.20 -1.02 -20.78
CA VAL A 174 4.50 -1.68 -20.61
C VAL A 174 4.32 -3.16 -20.22
N PRO A 175 5.33 -4.02 -20.45
CA PRO A 175 5.35 -5.36 -19.88
C PRO A 175 5.23 -5.35 -18.34
N ILE A 176 4.31 -6.17 -17.82
CA ILE A 176 4.06 -6.32 -16.38
C ILE A 176 4.34 -7.77 -15.97
N MET A 177 5.12 -7.95 -14.92
CA MET A 177 5.23 -9.21 -14.20
C MET A 177 4.40 -9.11 -12.92
N TYR A 178 3.46 -10.03 -12.74
CA TYR A 178 2.57 -10.05 -11.58
C TYR A 178 2.76 -11.35 -10.79
N THR A 179 2.85 -11.26 -9.48
CA THR A 179 3.11 -12.39 -8.58
C THR A 179 2.33 -12.25 -7.27
N THR A 180 1.98 -13.37 -6.65
CA THR A 180 1.32 -13.46 -5.35
C THR A 180 1.92 -14.65 -4.60
N ALA A 181 1.98 -14.56 -3.27
CA ALA A 181 2.20 -15.71 -2.41
C ALA A 181 0.96 -16.62 -2.44
N THR A 182 1.16 -17.90 -2.17
CA THR A 182 0.07 -18.88 -2.02
C THR A 182 -0.88 -18.47 -0.90
N ASP A 183 -0.35 -17.92 0.19
CA ASP A 183 -1.02 -17.73 1.47
C ASP A 183 -0.99 -16.29 1.97
N GLU A 184 -1.23 -15.31 1.08
CA GLU A 184 -1.15 -13.87 1.38
C GLU A 184 -1.89 -13.47 2.66
N ALA A 185 -3.11 -13.98 2.85
CA ALA A 185 -4.00 -13.58 3.92
C ALA A 185 -3.48 -13.98 5.33
N THR A 186 -2.64 -15.03 5.42
CA THR A 186 -2.21 -15.60 6.71
C THR A 186 -1.47 -14.59 7.58
N VAL A 187 -0.68 -13.68 6.99
CA VAL A 187 0.04 -12.63 7.75
C VAL A 187 -0.90 -11.60 8.36
N PHE A 188 -2.09 -11.40 7.78
CA PHE A 188 -3.08 -10.43 8.26
C PHE A 188 -4.03 -11.02 9.30
N MET A 189 -4.03 -12.35 9.47
CA MET A 189 -4.84 -13.05 10.48
C MET A 189 -4.12 -13.20 11.83
N TYR A 190 -2.88 -12.72 11.95
CA TYR A 190 -2.11 -12.80 13.19
C TYR A 190 -2.70 -11.91 14.30
N GLY A 191 -3.37 -12.52 15.29
CA GLY A 191 -3.78 -11.86 16.54
C GLY A 191 -5.29 -11.58 16.70
N GLY A 192 -6.14 -12.00 15.76
CA GLY A 192 -7.60 -12.01 15.92
C GLY A 192 -8.14 -13.43 15.77
N LYS A 193 -8.84 -13.96 16.79
CA LYS A 193 -9.51 -15.25 16.65
C LYS A 193 -10.75 -15.06 15.79
N ILE A 194 -10.66 -15.44 14.51
CA ILE A 194 -11.82 -15.78 13.68
C ILE A 194 -11.99 -17.29 13.84
N ASP A 195 -12.96 -17.71 14.65
CA ASP A 195 -13.06 -19.11 15.11
C ASP A 195 -14.45 -19.71 14.87
N THR A 196 -15.40 -18.88 14.45
CA THR A 196 -16.76 -19.29 14.13
C THR A 196 -17.19 -18.75 12.77
N ASP A 197 -18.19 -19.38 12.16
CA ASP A 197 -18.82 -18.87 10.94
C ASP A 197 -19.36 -17.44 11.13
N GLU A 198 -19.78 -17.10 12.35
CA GLU A 198 -20.23 -15.75 12.68
C GLU A 198 -19.07 -14.75 12.69
N ASP A 199 -17.92 -15.12 13.26
CA ASP A 199 -16.72 -14.28 13.22
C ASP A 199 -16.27 -14.07 11.77
N PHE A 200 -16.32 -15.12 10.95
CA PHE A 200 -15.99 -15.04 9.51
C PHE A 200 -16.94 -14.10 8.77
N ARG A 201 -18.26 -14.24 8.98
CA ARG A 201 -19.25 -13.34 8.36
C ARG A 201 -19.03 -11.89 8.78
N GLN A 202 -18.77 -11.64 10.06
CA GLN A 202 -18.48 -10.28 10.56
C GLN A 202 -17.20 -9.73 9.94
N PHE A 203 -16.14 -10.53 9.88
CA PHE A 203 -14.87 -10.15 9.27
C PHE A 203 -15.03 -9.82 7.78
N VAL A 204 -15.69 -10.67 7.00
CA VAL A 204 -15.93 -10.43 5.58
C VAL A 204 -16.81 -9.19 5.37
N ALA A 205 -17.83 -8.98 6.22
CA ALA A 205 -18.70 -7.81 6.16
C ALA A 205 -17.95 -6.49 6.43
N LEU A 206 -16.87 -6.49 7.23
CA LEU A 206 -16.00 -5.31 7.38
C LEU A 206 -15.38 -4.87 6.04
N GLY A 207 -15.19 -5.81 5.11
CA GLY A 207 -14.75 -5.54 3.74
C GLY A 207 -15.79 -4.83 2.86
N GLY A 208 -17.02 -4.63 3.33
CA GLY A 208 -18.09 -3.95 2.60
C GLY A 208 -19.05 -4.75 1.71
N PRO A 209 -18.94 -6.08 1.49
CA PRO A 209 -19.97 -6.81 0.75
C PRO A 209 -21.30 -6.83 1.50
N ASP A 210 -22.40 -6.92 0.76
CA ASP A 210 -23.73 -7.09 1.35
C ASP A 210 -23.93 -8.50 1.93
N ARG A 211 -25.02 -8.70 2.68
CA ARG A 211 -25.30 -9.99 3.35
C ARG A 211 -25.38 -11.17 2.38
N GLN A 212 -25.89 -10.96 1.18
CA GLN A 212 -26.03 -12.02 0.18
C GLN A 212 -24.65 -12.42 -0.36
N THR A 213 -23.80 -11.44 -0.60
CA THR A 213 -22.41 -11.62 -1.03
C THR A 213 -21.59 -12.29 0.07
N VAL A 214 -21.73 -11.86 1.33
CA VAL A 214 -21.10 -12.52 2.50
C VAL A 214 -21.49 -14.00 2.58
N SER A 215 -22.79 -14.30 2.45
CA SER A 215 -23.28 -15.69 2.47
C SER A 215 -22.71 -16.51 1.31
N THR A 216 -22.52 -15.87 0.15
CA THR A 216 -21.90 -16.51 -1.02
C THR A 216 -20.42 -16.80 -0.79
N ILE A 217 -19.69 -15.86 -0.19
CA ILE A 217 -18.27 -16.04 0.17
C ILE A 217 -18.12 -17.17 1.20
N GLU A 218 -18.99 -17.23 2.21
CA GLU A 218 -19.00 -18.32 3.21
C GLU A 218 -19.19 -19.69 2.56
N MET A 219 -20.08 -19.80 1.56
CA MET A 219 -20.23 -21.05 0.80
C MET A 219 -19.00 -21.43 -0.04
N LEU A 220 -18.22 -20.45 -0.51
CA LEU A 220 -17.01 -20.68 -1.31
C LEU A 220 -15.78 -21.02 -0.46
N TYR A 221 -15.77 -20.59 0.80
CA TYR A 221 -14.69 -20.84 1.77
C TYR A 221 -15.26 -21.55 3.02
N PRO A 222 -15.71 -22.80 2.88
CA PRO A 222 -16.34 -23.53 3.97
C PRO A 222 -15.30 -23.86 5.05
N ASN A 223 -15.76 -23.94 6.31
CA ASN A 223 -15.00 -24.44 7.45
C ASN A 223 -14.82 -25.97 7.39
N ILE A 224 -14.18 -26.45 6.31
CA ILE A 224 -13.89 -27.86 6.04
C ILE A 224 -12.42 -27.93 5.66
N ASN A 225 -11.60 -28.51 6.53
CA ASN A 225 -10.14 -28.56 6.37
C ASN A 225 -9.69 -29.06 4.98
N SER A 226 -10.35 -30.08 4.43
CA SER A 226 -9.99 -30.65 3.12
C SER A 226 -10.37 -29.78 1.91
N VAL A 227 -11.07 -28.66 2.11
CA VAL A 227 -11.60 -27.79 1.05
C VAL A 227 -11.17 -26.34 1.24
N GLY A 228 -11.17 -25.86 2.48
CA GLY A 228 -10.94 -24.45 2.85
C GLY A 228 -9.51 -24.10 3.25
N LEU A 229 -8.65 -25.09 3.49
CA LEU A 229 -7.24 -24.83 3.77
C LEU A 229 -6.44 -24.65 2.48
N PRO A 230 -5.54 -23.67 2.42
CA PRO A 230 -4.58 -23.61 1.34
C PRO A 230 -3.70 -24.87 1.31
N ALA A 231 -3.28 -25.25 0.10
CA ALA A 231 -2.65 -26.54 -0.16
C ALA A 231 -1.44 -26.81 0.75
N GLY A 232 -1.51 -27.89 1.55
CA GLY A 232 -0.37 -28.43 2.29
C GLY A 232 -0.45 -28.39 3.82
N TYR A 233 -1.52 -27.86 4.42
CA TYR A 233 -1.77 -28.03 5.86
C TYR A 233 -2.48 -29.36 6.13
N GLU A 234 -1.75 -30.32 6.69
CA GLU A 234 -2.33 -31.52 7.30
C GLU A 234 -2.42 -31.28 8.80
N PRO A 235 -3.64 -31.15 9.38
CA PRO A 235 -3.80 -31.05 10.83
C PRO A 235 -3.22 -32.30 11.49
N SER A 236 -2.35 -32.13 12.48
CA SER A 236 -1.88 -33.25 13.30
C SER A 236 -2.87 -33.50 14.46
N GLU A 237 -2.99 -34.76 14.91
CA GLU A 237 -3.75 -35.07 16.14
C GLU A 237 -3.11 -34.34 17.33
N GLY A 238 -3.65 -33.17 17.66
CA GLY A 238 -3.09 -32.22 18.63
C GLY A 238 -3.25 -30.75 18.24
N ASP A 239 -3.60 -30.46 16.98
CA ASP A 239 -3.92 -29.10 16.50
C ASP A 239 -5.42 -28.75 16.64
N ASP A 240 -6.24 -29.67 17.15
CA ASP A 240 -7.57 -29.35 17.66
C ASP A 240 -7.43 -28.56 18.97
N LEU A 241 -7.86 -27.29 18.91
CA LEU A 241 -7.95 -26.25 19.95
C LEU A 241 -8.06 -26.72 21.42
#